data_AF-A0A928AEZ5-F1
#
_entry.id   AF-A0A928AEZ5-F1
#
_cell.length_a   1.000
_cell.length_b   1.000
_cell.length_c   1.000
_cell.angle_alpha   90.00
_cell.angle_beta   90.00
_cell.angle_gamma   90.00
#
_symmetry.space_group_name_H-M   'P 1'
#
loop_
_entity.id
_entity.type
_entity.pdbx_description
1 polymer ?
#
loop_
_entity_poly.entity_id
_entity_poly.type
_entity_poly.pdbx_seq_one_letter_code
_entity_poly.pdbx_strand_id
1 'polypeptide(L)'
;MNYLLERHHPVIFALGRALYKKVPPYFQAAFDEGNLLFISFRGYSRHSWNSAQQRNWGAADLAAEVYFTQFDNTSSLSTLHFTLDRYSDKAVYILTHSN
;
A
#
# COMPACT_ATOMS: atom_id res chain seq x y z
N MET A 1 -15.35 -0.82 -3.17
CA MET A 1 -15.06 -0.36 -1.79
C MET A 1 -14.16 -1.42 -1.16
N ASN A 2 -13.27 -1.03 -0.23
CA ASN A 2 -12.19 -1.91 0.24
C ASN A 2 -12.77 -2.95 1.21
N TYR A 3 -12.83 -4.22 0.79
CA TYR A 3 -13.39 -5.35 1.55
C TYR A 3 -12.85 -5.42 2.99
N LEU A 4 -11.58 -5.06 3.21
CA LEU A 4 -10.97 -5.05 4.54
C LEU A 4 -11.65 -4.05 5.48
N LEU A 5 -11.98 -2.85 4.97
CA LEU A 5 -12.66 -1.82 5.75
C LEU A 5 -14.13 -2.17 6.00
N GLU A 6 -14.81 -2.75 5.00
CA GLU A 6 -16.21 -3.22 5.14
C GLU A 6 -16.36 -4.32 6.20
N ARG A 7 -15.29 -5.08 6.42
CA ARG A 7 -15.22 -6.14 7.44
C ARG A 7 -14.60 -5.66 8.76
N HIS A 8 -14.37 -4.36 8.92
CA HIS A 8 -13.78 -3.75 10.12
C HIS A 8 -12.41 -4.33 10.50
N HIS A 9 -11.61 -4.77 9.52
CA HIS A 9 -10.23 -5.16 9.78
C HIS A 9 -9.35 -3.92 9.97
N PRO A 10 -8.36 -3.95 10.88
CA PRO A 10 -7.37 -2.88 11.01
C PRO A 10 -6.56 -2.73 9.72
N VAL A 11 -6.49 -1.52 9.17
CA VAL A 11 -5.80 -1.21 7.91
C VAL A 11 -4.86 -0.03 8.10
N ILE A 12 -3.63 -0.19 7.58
CA ILE A 12 -2.70 0.92 7.38
C ILE A 12 -2.78 1.36 5.92
N PHE A 13 -3.12 2.63 5.69
CA PHE A 13 -3.21 3.21 4.36
C PHE A 13 -1.99 4.08 4.05
N ALA A 14 -1.10 3.56 3.23
CA ALA A 14 0.15 4.19 2.85
C ALA A 14 -0.02 5.24 1.72
N LEU A 15 0.39 6.48 1.99
CA LEU A 15 0.30 7.61 1.07
C LEU A 15 1.68 8.02 0.52
N GLY A 16 1.75 8.18 -0.80
CA GLY A 16 2.90 8.78 -1.51
C GLY A 16 2.85 10.32 -1.53
N ARG A 17 2.09 10.92 -0.62
CA ARG A 17 1.88 12.38 -0.54
C ARG A 17 1.58 12.79 0.89
N ALA A 18 1.49 14.10 1.13
CA ALA A 18 1.07 14.66 2.41
C ALA A 18 -0.25 14.06 2.91
N LEU A 19 -0.40 13.98 4.24
CA LEU A 19 -1.64 13.56 4.89
C LEU A 19 -2.83 14.40 4.43
N TYR A 20 -4.01 13.79 4.45
CA TYR A 20 -5.24 14.51 4.16
C TYR A 20 -5.48 15.59 5.22
N LYS A 21 -5.78 16.82 4.78
CA LYS A 21 -6.26 17.88 5.68
C LYS A 21 -7.59 17.51 6.34
N LYS A 22 -8.40 16.71 5.65
CA LYS A 22 -9.68 16.16 6.09
C LYS A 22 -9.82 14.73 5.56
N VAL A 23 -10.18 13.79 6.44
CA VAL A 23 -10.39 12.39 6.06
C VAL A 23 -11.48 12.31 4.96
N PRO A 24 -11.23 11.59 3.85
CA PRO A 24 -12.25 11.40 2.82
C PRO A 24 -13.50 10.72 3.39
N PRO A 25 -14.72 11.12 2.98
CA PRO A 25 -15.96 10.59 3.58
C PRO A 25 -16.07 9.07 3.60
N TYR A 26 -15.59 8.40 2.55
CA TYR A 26 -15.60 6.94 2.43
C TYR A 26 -14.62 6.22 3.37
N PHE A 27 -13.74 6.95 4.05
CA PHE A 27 -12.84 6.42 5.08
C PHE A 27 -13.23 6.89 6.49
N GLN A 28 -14.19 7.80 6.62
CA GLN A 28 -14.51 8.45 7.88
C GLN A 28 -14.93 7.44 8.96
N ALA A 29 -15.86 6.53 8.64
CA ALA A 29 -16.32 5.53 9.59
C ALA A 29 -15.18 4.64 10.12
N ALA A 30 -14.38 4.06 9.23
CA ALA A 30 -13.25 3.22 9.64
C ALA A 30 -12.17 3.99 10.42
N PHE A 31 -11.99 5.28 10.12
CA PHE A 31 -11.08 6.16 10.86
C PHE A 31 -11.62 6.45 12.27
N ASP A 32 -12.90 6.79 12.39
CA ASP A 32 -13.56 7.11 13.67
C ASP A 32 -13.62 5.90 14.60
N GLU A 33 -13.74 4.69 14.04
CA GLU A 33 -13.69 3.41 14.76
C GLU A 33 -12.27 2.98 15.18
N GLY A 34 -11.23 3.70 14.75
CA GLY A 34 -9.83 3.33 15.03
C GLY A 34 -9.30 2.17 14.18
N ASN A 35 -10.04 1.74 13.15
CA ASN A 35 -9.68 0.65 12.24
C ASN A 35 -8.80 1.10 11.06
N LEU A 36 -8.53 2.40 10.92
CA LEU A 36 -7.76 2.95 9.81
C LEU A 36 -6.67 3.91 10.28
N LEU A 37 -5.42 3.59 9.97
CA LEU A 37 -4.25 4.45 10.17
C LEU A 37 -3.71 4.95 8.84
N PHE A 38 -3.61 6.27 8.66
CA PHE A 38 -2.90 6.85 7.52
C PHE A 38 -1.42 7.04 7.84
N ILE A 39 -0.55 6.51 6.98
CA ILE A 39 0.88 6.83 7.01
C ILE A 39 1.27 7.56 5.73
N SER A 40 2.18 8.51 5.84
CA SER A 40 2.68 9.27 4.70
C SER A 40 4.20 9.18 4.64
N PHE A 41 4.72 8.84 3.47
CA PHE A 41 6.17 8.77 3.22
C PHE A 41 6.74 10.08 2.66
N ARG A 42 5.90 11.10 2.41
CA ARG A 42 6.30 12.40 1.84
C ARG A 42 5.41 13.56 2.26
N GLY A 43 6.01 14.74 2.49
CA GLY A 43 5.30 15.96 2.92
C GLY A 43 4.69 16.83 1.81
N TYR A 44 4.89 16.51 0.53
CA TYR A 44 4.37 17.32 -0.59
C TYR A 44 3.03 16.79 -1.12
N SER A 45 2.19 17.68 -1.65
CA SER A 45 0.80 17.36 -2.07
C SER A 45 0.68 16.65 -3.42
N ARG A 46 1.63 16.86 -4.34
CA ARG A 46 1.57 16.35 -5.71
C ARG A 46 2.14 14.93 -5.80
N HIS A 47 1.33 14.01 -6.32
CA HIS A 47 1.77 12.66 -6.65
C HIS A 47 2.74 12.67 -7.84
N SER A 48 3.77 11.85 -7.76
CA SER A 48 4.73 11.57 -8.82
C SER A 48 5.11 10.09 -8.84
N TRP A 49 5.71 9.64 -9.94
CA TRP A 49 6.23 8.27 -10.06
C TRP A 49 7.20 7.92 -8.92
N ASN A 50 8.14 8.82 -8.62
CA ASN A 50 9.10 8.67 -7.52
C ASN A 50 8.40 8.53 -6.16
N SER A 51 7.38 9.36 -5.90
CA SER A 51 6.64 9.31 -4.64
C SER A 51 5.79 8.04 -4.48
N ALA A 52 5.29 7.48 -5.60
CA ALA A 52 4.58 6.21 -5.60
C ALA A 52 5.56 5.06 -5.33
N GLN A 53 6.74 5.08 -5.95
CA GLN A 53 7.79 4.10 -5.71
C GLN A 53 8.18 4.08 -4.24
N GLN A 54 8.54 5.22 -3.65
CA GLN A 54 8.91 5.30 -2.22
C GLN A 54 7.82 4.81 -1.28
N ARG A 55 6.55 5.13 -1.57
CA ARG A 55 5.41 4.60 -0.80
C ARG A 55 5.31 3.08 -0.91
N ASN A 56 5.51 2.51 -2.10
CA ASN A 56 5.45 1.07 -2.30
C ASN A 56 6.58 0.35 -1.54
N TRP A 57 7.81 0.87 -1.62
CA TRP A 57 8.95 0.34 -0.85
C TRP A 57 8.73 0.45 0.65
N GLY A 58 8.31 1.61 1.13
CA GLY A 58 8.04 1.81 2.56
C GLY A 58 6.90 0.93 3.08
N ALA A 59 5.85 0.72 2.29
CA ALA A 59 4.77 -0.20 2.66
C ALA A 59 5.24 -1.65 2.72
N ALA A 60 6.06 -2.09 1.76
CA ALA A 60 6.60 -3.45 1.74
C ALA A 60 7.60 -3.71 2.87
N ASP A 61 8.38 -2.70 3.26
CA ASP A 61 9.34 -2.79 4.37
C ASP A 61 8.64 -3.05 5.71
N LEU A 62 7.48 -2.41 5.94
CA LEU A 62 6.66 -2.60 7.15
C LEU A 62 5.95 -3.96 7.21
N ALA A 63 5.77 -4.63 6.07
CA ALA A 63 4.99 -5.86 5.98
C ALA A 63 5.87 -7.11 6.22
N ALA A 64 5.34 -8.10 6.93
CA ALA A 64 5.98 -9.42 7.04
C ALA A 64 5.83 -10.24 5.75
N GLU A 65 4.67 -10.10 5.11
CA GLU A 65 4.32 -10.76 3.84
C GLU A 65 3.82 -9.73 2.83
N VAL A 66 4.15 -9.92 1.55
CA VAL A 66 3.78 -8.99 0.48
C VAL A 66 3.04 -9.73 -0.63
N TYR A 67 1.81 -9.30 -0.87
CA TYR A 67 0.97 -9.80 -1.96
C TYR A 67 0.87 -8.76 -3.06
N PHE A 68 1.29 -9.13 -4.26
CA PHE A 68 1.17 -8.32 -5.46
C PHE A 68 -0.07 -8.74 -6.25
N THR A 69 -0.82 -7.77 -6.77
CA THR A 69 -1.73 -8.01 -7.90
C THR A 69 -0.91 -8.24 -9.17
N GLN A 70 -1.50 -8.81 -10.22
CA GLN A 70 -0.83 -8.94 -11.51
C GLN A 70 -0.27 -7.58 -12.00
N PHE A 71 0.95 -7.61 -12.54
CA PHE A 71 1.65 -6.48 -13.14
C PHE A 71 2.50 -6.97 -14.31
N ASP A 72 2.87 -6.06 -15.21
CA ASP A 72 3.83 -6.34 -16.29
C ASP A 72 5.26 -5.87 -15.95
N ASN A 73 6.21 -6.23 -16.81
CA ASN A 73 7.63 -5.89 -16.62
C ASN A 73 7.96 -4.40 -16.74
N THR A 74 7.02 -3.56 -17.19
CA THR A 74 7.20 -2.10 -17.27
C THR A 74 6.77 -1.39 -15.99
N SER A 75 6.05 -2.10 -15.11
CA SER A 75 5.60 -1.56 -13.82
C SER A 75 6.74 -1.37 -12.83
N SER A 76 6.70 -0.29 -12.06
CA SER A 76 7.56 -0.09 -10.89
C SER A 76 7.42 -1.19 -9.83
N LEU A 77 6.33 -1.96 -9.86
CA LEU A 77 6.13 -3.14 -9.01
C LEU A 77 7.02 -4.32 -9.42
N SER A 78 7.40 -4.43 -10.70
CA SER A 78 8.28 -5.50 -11.18
C SER A 78 9.65 -5.44 -10.50
N THR A 79 10.26 -4.25 -10.43
CA THR A 79 11.54 -4.04 -9.73
C THR A 79 11.43 -4.31 -8.22
N LEU A 80 10.33 -3.88 -7.59
CA LEU A 80 10.10 -4.11 -6.17
C LEU A 80 9.96 -5.62 -5.89
N HIS A 81 9.12 -6.32 -6.66
CA HIS A 81 8.93 -7.76 -6.54
C HIS A 81 10.25 -8.51 -6.71
N PHE A 82 10.99 -8.25 -7.79
CA PHE A 82 12.29 -8.88 -8.03
C PHE A 82 13.27 -8.68 -6.87
N THR A 83 13.27 -7.49 -6.27
CA THR A 83 14.20 -7.20 -5.17
C THR A 83 13.80 -7.91 -3.89
N LEU A 84 12.52 -7.92 -3.54
CA LEU A 84 12.05 -8.59 -2.34
C LEU A 84 12.23 -10.11 -2.45
N ASP A 85 11.85 -10.70 -3.58
CA ASP A 85 11.98 -12.13 -3.84
C ASP A 85 13.44 -12.62 -3.78
N ARG A 86 14.39 -11.80 -4.25
CA ARG A 86 15.78 -12.22 -4.39
C ARG A 86 16.67 -11.90 -3.18
N TYR A 87 16.33 -10.85 -2.43
CA TYR A 87 17.23 -10.25 -1.43
C TYR A 87 16.58 -9.99 -0.07
N SER A 88 15.29 -10.28 0.10
CA SER A 88 14.60 -10.13 1.39
C SER A 88 14.21 -11.48 1.96
N ASP A 89 14.14 -11.57 3.29
CA ASP A 89 13.60 -12.75 3.99
C ASP A 89 12.07 -12.73 4.08
N LYS A 90 11.40 -11.76 3.44
CA LYS A 90 9.94 -11.61 3.44
C LYS A 90 9.29 -12.62 2.50
N ALA A 91 8.12 -13.13 2.88
CA ALA A 91 7.31 -13.94 1.98
C ALA A 91 6.66 -13.05 0.92
N VAL A 92 6.81 -13.40 -0.35
CA VAL A 92 6.30 -12.62 -1.49
C VAL A 92 5.45 -13.49 -2.40
N TYR A 93 4.28 -13.00 -2.77
CA TYR A 93 3.31 -13.72 -3.60
C TYR A 93 2.76 -12.83 -4.70
N ILE A 94 2.51 -13.41 -5.87
CA ILE A 94 1.70 -12.79 -6.92
C ILE A 94 0.33 -13.48 -6.90
N LEU A 95 -0.72 -12.71 -6.68
CA LEU A 95 -2.09 -13.20 -6.74
C LEU A 95 -2.43 -13.52 -8.20
N THR A 96 -2.51 -14.81 -8.52
CA THR A 96 -3.14 -15.31 -9.74
C THR A 96 -4.64 -15.40 -9.51
N HIS A 97 -5.45 -15.11 -10.52
CA HIS A 97 -6.89 -15.35 -10.42
C HIS A 97 -7.10 -16.86 -10.26
N SER A 98 -7.69 -17.29 -9.14
CA SER A 98 -8.33 -18.59 -9.05
C SER A 98 -9.58 -18.52 -9.94
N ASN A 99 -9.62 -19.36 -10.98
CA ASN A 99 -10.84 -19.58 -11.77
C ASN A 99 -11.97 -20.13 -10.90
#